data_AF-A0A956Z413-F1
#
_entry.id   AF-A0A956Z413-F1
#
_cell.length_a   1.000
_cell.length_b   1.000
_cell.length_c   1.000
_cell.angle_alpha   90.00
_cell.angle_beta   90.00
_cell.angle_gamma   90.00
#
_symmetry.space_group_name_H-M   'P 1'
#
loop_
_entity.id
_entity.type
_entity.pdbx_description
1 polymer ?
#
loop_
_entity_poly.entity_id
_entity_poly.type
_entity_poly.pdbx_seq_one_letter_code
_entity_poly.pdbx_strand_id
1 'polypeptide(L)'
;EWRARAGAAEGEFLIAHFGLINRSKGLDVLLRARATLLQESIPACLLIVGGTAGDNDPTNLDYAKEIDLMIDSLELRPFIHQTGYLDENAVSAYLRTADVVALPYRDGASYRRGSLMAALRYACAIITTTPAVTIPTLVDGENLLCVPPDNPAALAAGLRRLHDDLDLRRKLSQGAAALAPTFDWEQIARAQVVFFDHVRETCA
;
A
#
# COMPACT_ATOMS: atom_id res chain seq x y z
N GLU A 1 9.25 -1.25 -19.26
CA GLU A 1 8.36 -2.41 -19.51
C GLU A 1 7.25 -2.57 -18.47
N TRP A 2 7.54 -2.64 -17.16
CA TRP A 2 6.49 -2.85 -16.14
C TRP A 2 5.49 -1.71 -15.97
N ARG A 3 5.88 -0.44 -16.15
CA ARG A 3 4.92 0.70 -16.15
C ARG A 3 3.88 0.56 -17.27
N ALA A 4 4.34 0.27 -18.48
CA ALA A 4 3.47 0.04 -19.63
C ALA A 4 2.55 -1.18 -19.41
N ARG A 5 3.07 -2.27 -18.80
CA ARG A 5 2.25 -3.44 -18.42
C ARG A 5 1.20 -3.11 -17.36
N ALA A 6 1.50 -2.15 -16.48
CA ALA A 6 0.54 -1.60 -15.52
C ALA A 6 -0.47 -0.62 -16.14
N GLY A 7 -0.45 -0.41 -17.46
CA GLY A 7 -1.34 0.51 -18.16
C GLY A 7 -1.02 2.00 -17.94
N ALA A 8 0.13 2.33 -17.35
CA ALA A 8 0.54 3.72 -17.15
C ALA A 8 1.25 4.26 -18.39
N ALA A 9 0.78 5.39 -18.91
CA ALA A 9 1.46 6.13 -19.95
C ALA A 9 2.73 6.82 -19.42
N GLU A 10 3.56 7.32 -20.33
CA GLU A 10 4.76 8.06 -19.96
C GLU A 10 4.39 9.34 -19.19
N GLY A 11 5.04 9.55 -18.04
CA GLY A 11 4.75 10.70 -17.17
C GLY A 11 3.50 10.58 -16.30
N GLU A 12 2.63 9.57 -16.49
CA GLU A 12 1.50 9.35 -15.57
C GLU A 12 1.98 8.89 -14.20
N PHE A 13 1.30 9.34 -13.16
CA PHE A 13 1.56 8.96 -11.78
C PHE A 13 0.97 7.58 -11.47
N LEU A 14 1.84 6.61 -11.24
CA LEU A 14 1.46 5.21 -11.01
C LEU A 14 1.25 4.95 -9.51
N ILE A 15 -0.01 4.85 -9.11
CA ILE A 15 -0.43 4.54 -7.75
C ILE A 15 -0.69 3.04 -7.68
N ALA A 16 0.07 2.30 -6.86
CA ALA A 16 -0.20 0.89 -6.62
C ALA A 16 -1.00 0.67 -5.33
N HIS A 17 -1.90 -0.30 -5.35
CA HIS A 17 -2.53 -0.89 -4.17
C HIS A 17 -2.26 -2.39 -4.18
N PHE A 18 -1.80 -2.95 -3.07
CA PHE A 18 -1.41 -4.37 -3.00
C PHE A 18 -2.18 -5.17 -1.96
N GLY A 19 -2.63 -6.36 -2.37
CA GLY A 19 -3.22 -7.38 -1.51
C GLY A 19 -4.64 -7.77 -1.91
N LEU A 20 -5.26 -8.60 -1.08
CA LEU A 20 -6.63 -9.08 -1.31
C LEU A 20 -7.64 -7.92 -1.34
N ILE A 21 -8.61 -8.02 -2.23
CA ILE A 21 -9.75 -7.11 -2.27
C ILE A 21 -10.67 -7.45 -1.11
N ASN A 22 -10.54 -6.71 -0.01
CA ASN A 22 -11.42 -6.81 1.15
C ASN A 22 -11.67 -5.43 1.79
N ARG A 23 -12.78 -5.33 2.53
CA ARG A 23 -13.27 -4.05 3.08
C ARG A 23 -12.26 -3.36 4.02
N SER A 24 -11.43 -4.14 4.72
CA SER A 24 -10.41 -3.59 5.63
C SER A 24 -9.31 -2.80 4.91
N LYS A 25 -9.11 -3.05 3.60
CA LYS A 25 -8.07 -2.40 2.80
C LYS A 25 -8.45 -1.01 2.29
N GLY A 26 -9.73 -0.64 2.37
CA GLY A 26 -10.22 0.69 2.00
C GLY A 26 -10.07 1.02 0.50
N LEU A 27 -10.14 0.00 -0.38
CA LEU A 27 -10.02 0.22 -1.82
C LEU A 27 -11.08 1.20 -2.36
N ASP A 28 -12.29 1.21 -1.80
CA ASP A 28 -13.34 2.18 -2.12
C ASP A 28 -12.94 3.63 -1.77
N VAL A 29 -12.21 3.83 -0.68
CA VAL A 29 -11.63 5.13 -0.29
C VAL A 29 -10.59 5.57 -1.33
N LEU A 30 -9.76 4.64 -1.80
CA LEU A 30 -8.78 4.91 -2.85
C LEU A 30 -9.41 5.22 -4.20
N LEU A 31 -10.49 4.52 -4.59
CA LEU A 31 -11.22 4.82 -5.81
C LEU A 31 -11.82 6.23 -5.80
N ARG A 32 -12.44 6.62 -4.67
CA ARG A 32 -12.97 7.98 -4.50
C ARG A 32 -11.85 9.02 -4.55
N ALA A 33 -10.70 8.75 -3.93
CA ALA A 33 -9.55 9.63 -4.02
C ALA A 33 -9.01 9.75 -5.46
N ARG A 34 -8.95 8.64 -6.21
CA ARG A 34 -8.58 8.65 -7.64
C ARG A 34 -9.56 9.46 -8.48
N ALA A 35 -10.87 9.38 -8.21
CA ALA A 35 -11.88 10.20 -8.89
C ALA A 35 -11.65 11.70 -8.63
N THR A 36 -11.27 12.10 -7.42
CA THR A 36 -10.87 13.48 -7.13
C THR A 36 -9.66 13.91 -7.96
N LEU A 37 -8.61 13.08 -8.03
CA LEU A 37 -7.45 13.36 -8.88
C LEU A 37 -7.83 13.51 -10.37
N LEU A 38 -8.81 12.74 -10.85
CA LEU A 38 -9.32 12.85 -12.22
C LEU A 38 -9.97 14.22 -12.46
N GLN A 39 -10.82 14.66 -11.52
CA GLN A 39 -11.47 15.97 -11.58
C GLN A 39 -10.46 17.13 -11.55
N GLU A 40 -9.35 16.94 -10.84
CA GLU A 40 -8.23 17.89 -10.77
C GLU A 40 -7.29 17.80 -11.99
N SER A 41 -7.60 16.95 -12.99
CA SER A 41 -6.78 16.73 -14.18
C SER A 41 -5.36 16.23 -13.88
N ILE A 42 -5.17 15.52 -12.76
CA ILE A 42 -3.90 14.88 -12.41
C ILE A 42 -3.79 13.56 -13.19
N PRO A 43 -2.76 13.39 -14.04
CA PRO A 43 -2.61 12.21 -14.88
C PRO A 43 -2.12 11.04 -14.03
N ALA A 44 -3.03 10.22 -13.51
CA ALA A 44 -2.72 9.10 -12.63
C ALA A 44 -3.33 7.78 -13.10
N CYS A 45 -2.57 6.70 -12.97
CA CYS A 45 -3.03 5.34 -13.20
C CYS A 45 -3.04 4.56 -11.88
N LEU A 46 -4.12 3.84 -11.60
CA LEU A 46 -4.27 3.02 -10.41
C LEU A 46 -4.05 1.54 -10.75
N LEU A 47 -2.96 1.00 -10.23
CA LEU A 47 -2.58 -0.41 -10.34
C LEU A 47 -3.04 -1.18 -9.10
N ILE A 48 -3.97 -2.12 -9.28
CA ILE A 48 -4.43 -3.01 -8.22
C ILE A 48 -3.70 -4.34 -8.38
N VAL A 49 -2.67 -4.53 -7.54
CA VAL A 49 -1.85 -5.75 -7.50
C VAL A 49 -2.46 -6.74 -6.52
N GLY A 50 -2.84 -7.90 -7.05
CA GLY A 50 -3.56 -8.92 -6.31
C GLY A 50 -4.96 -9.11 -6.89
N GLY A 51 -5.69 -10.04 -6.29
CA GLY A 51 -7.03 -10.36 -6.74
C GLY A 51 -7.95 -10.67 -5.57
N THR A 52 -9.11 -11.20 -5.91
CA THR A 52 -9.99 -11.92 -5.01
C THR A 52 -9.33 -13.27 -4.65
N ALA A 53 -8.21 -13.28 -3.91
CA ALA A 53 -7.63 -14.58 -3.57
C ALA A 53 -8.54 -15.27 -2.54
N GLY A 54 -9.08 -16.42 -2.97
CA GLY A 54 -9.91 -17.32 -2.18
C GLY A 54 -11.40 -17.11 -2.44
N ASP A 55 -11.97 -17.86 -3.39
CA ASP A 55 -13.42 -18.05 -3.58
C ASP A 55 -14.16 -18.63 -2.35
N ASN A 56 -13.50 -18.68 -1.19
CA ASN A 56 -13.96 -19.33 0.03
C ASN A 56 -14.47 -18.35 1.09
N ASP A 57 -14.34 -17.03 0.88
CA ASP A 57 -14.97 -16.01 1.74
C ASP A 57 -16.00 -15.19 0.95
N PRO A 58 -17.30 -15.48 1.10
CA PRO A 58 -18.38 -14.76 0.43
C PRO A 58 -18.34 -13.25 0.63
N THR A 59 -17.83 -12.76 1.77
CA THR A 59 -17.80 -11.32 2.07
C THR A 59 -16.79 -10.56 1.21
N ASN A 60 -15.68 -11.21 0.83
CA ASN A 60 -14.69 -10.61 -0.07
C ASN A 60 -15.20 -10.56 -1.52
N LEU A 61 -15.97 -11.56 -1.94
CA LEU A 61 -16.61 -11.59 -3.26
C LEU A 61 -17.63 -10.46 -3.41
N ASP A 62 -18.48 -10.25 -2.41
CA ASP A 62 -19.46 -9.17 -2.46
C ASP A 62 -18.80 -7.80 -2.46
N TYR A 63 -17.77 -7.60 -1.64
CA TYR A 63 -16.98 -6.37 -1.68
C TYR A 63 -16.27 -6.16 -3.02
N ALA A 64 -15.76 -7.21 -3.66
CA ALA A 64 -15.16 -7.10 -4.99
C ALA A 64 -16.18 -6.65 -6.06
N LYS A 65 -17.43 -7.12 -5.99
CA LYS A 65 -18.52 -6.64 -6.86
C LYS A 65 -18.84 -5.17 -6.58
N GLU A 66 -18.90 -4.76 -5.31
CA GLU A 66 -19.10 -3.35 -4.93
C GLU A 66 -17.99 -2.46 -5.52
N ILE A 67 -16.74 -2.93 -5.48
CA ILE A 67 -15.60 -2.23 -6.07
C ILE A 67 -15.73 -2.13 -7.59
N ASP A 68 -16.09 -3.21 -8.29
CA ASP A 68 -16.26 -3.20 -9.75
C ASP A 68 -17.37 -2.23 -10.19
N LEU A 69 -18.53 -2.26 -9.51
CA LEU A 69 -19.62 -1.29 -9.73
C LEU A 69 -19.18 0.15 -9.44
N MET A 70 -18.36 0.36 -8.40
CA MET A 70 -17.86 1.68 -8.07
C MET A 70 -16.91 2.22 -9.15
N ILE A 71 -16.03 1.37 -9.69
CA ILE A 71 -15.12 1.73 -10.79
C ILE A 71 -15.92 2.25 -11.98
N ASP A 72 -17.00 1.56 -12.35
CA ASP A 72 -17.86 1.98 -13.47
C ASP A 72 -18.61 3.27 -13.15
N SER A 73 -19.18 3.38 -11.94
CA SER A 73 -19.94 4.58 -11.53
C SER A 73 -19.09 5.86 -11.44
N LEU A 74 -17.79 5.71 -11.20
CA LEU A 74 -16.83 6.80 -11.14
C LEU A 74 -16.10 7.01 -12.48
N GLU A 75 -16.47 6.27 -13.52
CA GLU A 75 -15.86 6.32 -14.86
C GLU A 75 -14.33 6.08 -14.82
N LEU A 76 -13.87 5.26 -13.88
CA LEU A 76 -12.43 5.04 -13.65
C LEU A 76 -11.85 3.88 -14.46
N ARG A 77 -12.69 3.11 -15.18
CA ARG A 77 -12.25 1.91 -15.93
C ARG A 77 -11.01 2.15 -16.81
N PRO A 78 -10.87 3.27 -17.55
CA PRO A 78 -9.69 3.52 -18.40
C PRO A 78 -8.40 3.76 -17.60
N PHE A 79 -8.50 4.09 -16.31
CA PHE A 79 -7.39 4.49 -15.46
C PHE A 79 -7.02 3.45 -14.41
N ILE A 80 -7.61 2.25 -14.50
CA ILE A 80 -7.41 1.16 -13.55
C ILE A 80 -6.86 -0.06 -14.26
N HIS A 81 -5.78 -0.60 -13.72
CA HIS A 81 -5.24 -1.88 -14.13
C HIS A 81 -5.31 -2.88 -12.96
N GLN A 82 -6.03 -3.98 -13.15
CA GLN A 82 -6.11 -5.07 -12.17
C GLN A 82 -5.29 -6.25 -12.67
N THR A 83 -4.31 -6.68 -11.88
CA THR A 83 -3.41 -7.78 -12.31
C THR A 83 -3.97 -9.16 -12.03
N GLY A 84 -4.92 -9.28 -11.08
CA GLY A 84 -5.25 -10.55 -10.47
C GLY A 84 -4.10 -11.08 -9.59
N TYR A 85 -4.14 -12.40 -9.30
CA TYR A 85 -3.07 -13.05 -8.55
C TYR A 85 -1.79 -13.13 -9.37
N LEU A 86 -0.65 -12.83 -8.72
CA LEU A 86 0.67 -12.84 -9.32
C LEU A 86 1.64 -13.61 -8.43
N ASP A 87 2.69 -14.14 -9.04
CA ASP A 87 3.84 -14.65 -8.29
C ASP A 87 4.63 -13.51 -7.61
N GLU A 88 5.49 -13.90 -6.67
CA GLU A 88 6.28 -12.94 -5.89
C GLU A 88 7.15 -12.04 -6.77
N ASN A 89 7.76 -12.58 -7.83
CA ASN A 89 8.65 -11.81 -8.71
C ASN A 89 7.89 -10.70 -9.44
N ALA A 90 6.69 -11.00 -9.94
CA ALA A 90 5.84 -10.02 -10.60
C ALA A 90 5.28 -8.98 -9.63
N VAL A 91 4.85 -9.39 -8.42
CA VAL A 91 4.45 -8.44 -7.36
C VAL A 91 5.59 -7.48 -7.04
N SER A 92 6.77 -8.03 -6.83
CA SER A 92 8.01 -7.32 -6.51
C SER A 92 8.37 -6.30 -7.61
N ALA A 93 8.22 -6.69 -8.88
CA ALA A 93 8.47 -5.81 -10.02
C ALA A 93 7.47 -4.66 -10.10
N TYR A 94 6.18 -4.92 -9.90
CA TYR A 94 5.15 -3.88 -9.89
C TYR A 94 5.33 -2.88 -8.73
N LEU A 95 5.57 -3.37 -7.52
CA LEU A 95 5.76 -2.52 -6.34
C LEU A 95 6.97 -1.60 -6.47
N ARG A 96 8.09 -2.09 -7.02
CA ARG A 96 9.28 -1.26 -7.31
C ARG A 96 9.06 -0.22 -8.40
N THR A 97 8.10 -0.46 -9.28
CA THR A 97 7.87 0.37 -10.47
C THR A 97 6.84 1.47 -10.21
N ALA A 98 5.99 1.28 -9.19
CA ALA A 98 5.00 2.26 -8.76
C ALA A 98 5.68 3.52 -8.22
N ASP A 99 5.07 4.67 -8.48
CA ASP A 99 5.52 5.94 -7.91
C ASP A 99 5.20 6.02 -6.42
N VAL A 100 4.05 5.46 -6.03
CA VAL A 100 3.59 5.35 -4.65
C VAL A 100 2.79 4.07 -4.43
N VAL A 101 2.78 3.59 -3.20
CA VAL A 101 1.90 2.51 -2.76
C VAL A 101 0.89 3.07 -1.75
N ALA A 102 -0.39 3.03 -2.12
CA ALA A 102 -1.50 3.52 -1.32
C ALA A 102 -2.21 2.38 -0.58
N LEU A 103 -2.25 2.49 0.75
CA LEU A 103 -2.75 1.45 1.66
C LEU A 103 -3.72 2.06 2.68
N PRO A 104 -4.93 2.50 2.28
CA PRO A 104 -5.85 3.24 3.15
C PRO A 104 -6.62 2.32 4.12
N TYR A 105 -5.91 1.68 5.04
CA TYR A 105 -6.50 0.70 5.95
C TYR A 105 -7.53 1.32 6.89
N ARG A 106 -8.73 0.72 7.00
CA ARG A 106 -9.79 1.26 7.87
C ARG A 106 -9.45 1.20 9.37
N ASP A 107 -8.60 0.25 9.78
CA ASP A 107 -8.18 0.04 11.17
C ASP A 107 -6.77 0.58 11.47
N GLY A 108 -6.21 1.38 10.57
CA GLY A 108 -4.86 1.95 10.70
C GLY A 108 -3.72 1.05 10.21
N ALA A 109 -2.58 1.67 9.95
CA ALA A 109 -1.35 0.95 9.61
C ALA A 109 -0.84 0.10 10.79
N SER A 110 -0.41 -1.13 10.52
CA SER A 110 0.26 -2.00 11.49
C SER A 110 1.09 -3.09 10.82
N TYR A 111 2.03 -3.66 11.57
CA TYR A 111 2.90 -4.75 11.09
C TYR A 111 2.20 -6.09 10.85
N ARG A 112 0.94 -6.23 11.27
CA ARG A 112 0.08 -7.36 10.90
C ARG A 112 -0.36 -7.32 9.43
N ARG A 113 -0.14 -6.21 8.74
CA ARG A 113 -0.58 -6.02 7.35
C ARG A 113 0.56 -6.36 6.38
N GLY A 114 0.49 -7.57 5.81
CA GLY A 114 1.49 -8.07 4.86
C GLY A 114 1.75 -7.15 3.67
N SER A 115 0.73 -6.43 3.18
CA SER A 115 0.93 -5.47 2.08
C SER A 115 1.82 -4.27 2.47
N LEU A 116 1.71 -3.80 3.72
CA LEU A 116 2.59 -2.75 4.25
C LEU A 116 4.01 -3.28 4.39
N MET A 117 4.17 -4.51 4.87
CA MET A 117 5.49 -5.16 4.97
C MET A 117 6.17 -5.32 3.61
N ALA A 118 5.41 -5.73 2.59
CA ALA A 118 5.92 -5.80 1.22
C ALA A 118 6.34 -4.42 0.70
N ALA A 119 5.52 -3.38 0.93
CA ALA A 119 5.84 -2.03 0.49
C ALA A 119 7.10 -1.47 1.17
N LEU A 120 7.28 -1.71 2.48
CA LEU A 120 8.51 -1.37 3.19
C LEU A 120 9.71 -2.14 2.62
N ARG A 121 9.57 -3.47 2.46
CA ARG A 121 10.63 -4.36 1.96
C ARG A 121 11.15 -3.97 0.58
N TYR A 122 10.29 -3.43 -0.28
CA TYR A 122 10.64 -2.99 -1.62
C TYR A 122 10.89 -1.47 -1.71
N ALA A 123 11.06 -0.80 -0.57
CA ALA A 123 11.41 0.62 -0.49
C ALA A 123 10.43 1.54 -1.24
N CYS A 124 9.15 1.22 -1.22
CA CYS A 124 8.13 2.05 -1.88
C CYS A 124 7.95 3.39 -1.13
N ALA A 125 7.59 4.46 -1.84
CA ALA A 125 6.99 5.62 -1.20
C ALA A 125 5.55 5.25 -0.78
N ILE A 126 5.25 5.30 0.52
CA ILE A 126 4.00 4.76 1.08
C ILE A 126 3.09 5.89 1.55
N ILE A 127 1.81 5.81 1.18
CA ILE A 127 0.73 6.56 1.84
C ILE A 127 -0.26 5.59 2.46
N THR A 128 -0.54 5.75 3.75
CA THR A 128 -1.39 4.82 4.50
C THR A 128 -2.14 5.57 5.60
N THR A 129 -2.96 4.86 6.37
CA THR A 129 -3.72 5.44 7.45
C THR A 129 -2.92 5.51 8.75
N THR A 130 -3.15 6.55 9.54
CA THR A 130 -2.54 6.69 10.86
C THR A 130 -2.77 5.41 11.69
N PRO A 131 -1.72 4.82 12.30
CA PRO A 131 -1.88 3.66 13.18
C PRO A 131 -2.89 3.92 14.29
N ALA A 132 -3.82 2.98 14.51
CA ALA A 132 -4.76 3.05 15.64
C ALA A 132 -4.07 2.86 17.01
N VAL A 133 -2.93 2.15 17.01
CA VAL A 133 -2.01 2.03 18.13
C VAL A 133 -0.68 2.61 17.69
N THR A 134 -0.07 3.46 18.52
CA THR A 134 1.22 4.08 18.20
C THR A 134 2.30 3.02 17.95
N ILE A 135 2.96 3.12 16.79
CA ILE A 135 4.10 2.28 16.42
C ILE A 135 5.28 3.24 16.25
N PRO A 136 6.22 3.33 17.22
CA PRO A 136 7.25 4.38 17.25
C PRO A 136 8.12 4.46 15.99
N THR A 137 8.29 3.32 15.32
CA THR A 137 9.08 3.19 14.09
C THR A 137 8.32 3.60 12.82
N LEU A 138 7.00 3.77 12.86
CA LEU A 138 6.22 4.32 11.75
C LEU A 138 6.07 5.83 11.96
N VAL A 139 6.82 6.61 11.19
CA VAL A 139 6.96 8.05 11.39
C VAL A 139 6.44 8.79 10.16
N ASP A 140 5.37 9.57 10.37
CA ASP A 140 4.73 10.38 9.33
C ASP A 140 5.71 11.40 8.74
N GLY A 141 5.76 11.47 7.41
CA GLY A 141 6.65 12.34 6.66
C GLY A 141 8.12 11.89 6.64
N GLU A 142 8.45 10.72 7.22
CA GLU A 142 9.80 10.15 7.21
C GLU A 142 9.85 8.81 6.45
N ASN A 143 9.03 7.83 6.83
CA ASN A 143 9.02 6.50 6.19
C ASN A 143 7.67 6.13 5.57
N LEU A 144 6.64 6.92 5.84
CA LEU A 144 5.35 6.87 5.17
C LEU A 144 4.64 8.22 5.33
N LEU A 145 3.58 8.44 4.56
CA LEU A 145 2.64 9.54 4.75
C LEU A 145 1.35 9.02 5.36
N CYS A 146 0.94 9.59 6.48
CA CYS A 146 -0.30 9.23 7.19
C CYS A 146 -1.48 10.11 6.78
N VAL A 147 -2.64 9.48 6.62
CA VAL A 147 -3.94 10.14 6.49
C VAL A 147 -4.97 9.54 7.47
N PRO A 148 -6.05 10.25 7.81
CA PRO A 148 -7.14 9.66 8.58
C PRO A 148 -7.79 8.48 7.85
N PRO A 149 -8.26 7.43 8.56
CA PRO A 149 -9.05 6.37 7.96
C PRO A 149 -10.38 6.90 7.42
N ASP A 150 -10.94 6.20 6.43
CA ASP A 150 -12.26 6.49 5.84
C ASP A 150 -12.42 7.93 5.31
N ASN A 151 -11.32 8.56 4.91
CA ASN A 151 -11.32 9.94 4.42
C ASN A 151 -10.72 10.05 3.00
N PRO A 152 -11.56 9.91 1.95
CA PRO A 152 -11.11 10.02 0.56
C PRO A 152 -10.48 11.35 0.21
N ALA A 153 -10.97 12.46 0.79
CA ALA A 153 -10.45 13.80 0.52
C ALA A 153 -9.02 13.97 1.06
N ALA A 154 -8.76 13.48 2.28
CA ALA A 154 -7.42 13.49 2.86
C ALA A 154 -6.46 12.58 2.07
N LEU A 155 -6.93 11.41 1.64
CA LEU A 155 -6.15 10.51 0.79
C LEU A 155 -5.81 11.16 -0.57
N ALA A 156 -6.78 11.81 -1.21
CA ALA A 156 -6.56 12.54 -2.46
C ALA A 156 -5.55 13.68 -2.28
N ALA A 157 -5.67 14.48 -1.21
CA ALA A 157 -4.72 15.54 -0.91
C ALA A 157 -3.30 15.02 -0.67
N GLY A 158 -3.17 13.88 0.03
CA GLY A 158 -1.88 13.22 0.24
C GLY A 158 -1.29 12.67 -1.07
N LEU A 159 -2.11 12.04 -1.92
CA LEU A 159 -1.67 11.56 -3.24
C LEU A 159 -1.24 12.71 -4.15
N ARG A 160 -1.98 13.83 -4.16
CA ARG A 160 -1.60 15.04 -4.90
C ARG A 160 -0.28 15.61 -4.39
N ARG A 161 -0.10 15.71 -3.08
CA ARG A 161 1.17 16.14 -2.50
C ARG A 161 2.33 15.24 -2.98
N LEU A 162 2.14 13.92 -3.00
CA LEU A 162 3.17 13.00 -3.48
C LEU A 162 3.38 13.09 -5.00
N HIS A 163 2.35 13.37 -5.78
CA HIS A 163 2.47 13.67 -7.20
C HIS A 163 3.41 14.87 -7.42
N ASP A 164 3.13 15.98 -6.72
CA ASP A 164 3.81 17.28 -6.89
C ASP A 164 5.22 17.32 -6.27
N ASP A 165 5.45 16.60 -5.16
CA ASP A 165 6.68 16.65 -4.37
C ASP A 165 7.51 15.36 -4.54
N LEU A 166 8.41 15.37 -5.53
CA LEU A 166 9.32 14.25 -5.78
C LEU A 166 10.32 14.03 -4.64
N ASP A 167 10.70 15.07 -3.92
CA ASP A 167 11.68 14.96 -2.83
C ASP A 167 11.05 14.32 -1.60
N LEU A 168 9.79 14.63 -1.31
CA LEU A 168 9.01 13.88 -0.33
C LEU A 168 8.89 12.41 -0.72
N ARG A 169 8.54 12.09 -1.98
CA ARG A 169 8.47 10.69 -2.43
C ARG A 169 9.79 9.95 -2.20
N ARG A 170 10.91 10.55 -2.57
CA ARG A 170 12.26 10.00 -2.35
C ARG A 170 12.55 9.81 -0.87
N LYS A 171 12.22 10.80 -0.04
CA LYS A 171 12.40 10.73 1.42
C LYS A 171 11.63 9.54 2.01
N LEU A 172 10.35 9.40 1.67
CA LEU A 172 9.52 8.29 2.16
C LEU A 172 10.07 6.93 1.71
N SER A 173 10.49 6.81 0.44
CA SER A 173 11.12 5.59 -0.09
C SER A 173 12.40 5.23 0.66
N GLN A 174 13.26 6.22 0.95
CA GLN A 174 14.49 6.02 1.74
C GLN A 174 14.19 5.63 3.19
N GLY A 175 13.19 6.27 3.82
CA GLY A 175 12.74 5.91 5.16
C GLY A 175 12.18 4.50 5.22
N ALA A 176 11.39 4.09 4.22
CA ALA A 176 10.90 2.72 4.08
C ALA A 176 12.06 1.72 3.93
N ALA A 177 13.06 2.03 3.10
CA ALA A 177 14.25 1.22 2.91
C ALA A 177 15.08 1.07 4.20
N ALA A 178 15.21 2.14 4.99
CA ALA A 178 15.94 2.14 6.25
C ALA A 178 15.26 1.28 7.32
N LEU A 179 13.93 1.19 7.28
CA LEU A 179 13.14 0.39 8.21
C LEU A 179 13.05 -1.10 7.81
N ALA A 180 13.18 -1.41 6.52
CA ALA A 180 13.03 -2.77 5.99
C ALA A 180 13.89 -3.85 6.69
N PRO A 181 15.18 -3.61 7.03
CA PRO A 181 16.03 -4.61 7.67
C PRO A 181 15.49 -5.11 9.02
N THR A 182 14.75 -4.27 9.75
CA THR A 182 14.15 -4.64 11.06
C THR A 182 13.18 -5.81 10.97
N PHE A 183 12.66 -6.12 9.77
CA PHE A 183 11.74 -7.23 9.53
C PHE A 183 12.41 -8.41 8.81
N ASP A 184 13.74 -8.44 8.75
CA ASP A 184 14.46 -9.57 8.21
C ASP A 184 14.33 -10.80 9.12
N TRP A 185 14.05 -11.97 8.51
CA TRP A 185 13.82 -13.20 9.26
C TRP A 185 15.04 -13.65 10.06
N GLU A 186 16.25 -13.41 9.56
CA GLU A 186 17.48 -13.78 10.26
C GLU A 186 17.67 -12.89 11.51
N GLN A 187 17.31 -11.61 11.42
CA GLN A 187 17.33 -10.70 12.57
C GLN A 187 16.27 -11.08 13.61
N ILE A 188 15.04 -11.36 13.17
CA ILE A 188 13.95 -11.78 14.05
C ILE A 188 14.31 -13.09 14.77
N ALA A 189 14.81 -14.08 14.04
CA ALA A 189 15.23 -15.37 14.61
C ALA A 189 16.35 -15.19 15.65
N ARG A 190 17.37 -14.36 15.35
CA ARG A 190 18.45 -14.06 16.29
C ARG A 190 17.93 -13.39 17.57
N ALA A 191 17.05 -12.41 17.45
CA ALA A 191 16.45 -11.73 18.60
C ALA A 191 15.64 -12.69 19.48
N GLN A 192 14.92 -13.63 18.87
CA GLN A 192 14.17 -14.66 19.60
C GLN A 192 15.09 -15.61 20.37
N VAL A 193 16.20 -16.05 19.77
CA VAL A 193 17.19 -16.89 20.47
C VAL A 193 17.74 -16.18 21.71
N VAL A 194 18.18 -14.93 21.55
CA VAL A 194 18.70 -14.11 22.67
C VAL A 194 17.67 -13.97 23.80
N PHE A 195 16.40 -13.76 23.46
CA PHE A 195 15.33 -13.69 24.44
C PHE A 195 15.17 -15.00 25.22
N PHE A 196 15.15 -16.15 24.54
CA PHE A 196 15.00 -17.45 25.20
C PHE A 196 16.23 -17.80 26.06
N ASP A 197 17.43 -17.45 25.63
CA ASP A 197 18.65 -17.61 26.45
C ASP A 197 18.56 -16.79 27.73
N HIS A 198 18.14 -15.53 27.64
CA HIS A 198 17.95 -14.67 28.81
C HIS A 198 16.91 -15.22 29.80
N VAL A 199 15.77 -15.71 29.30
CA VAL A 199 14.74 -16.33 30.15
C VAL A 199 15.28 -17.58 30.83
N ARG A 200 16.03 -18.42 30.11
CA ARG A 200 16.65 -19.63 30.66
C ARG A 200 17.63 -19.31 31.79
N GLU A 201 18.45 -18.27 31.63
CA GLU A 201 19.41 -17.84 32.64
C GLU A 201 18.74 -17.21 33.87
N THR A 202 17.64 -16.49 33.69
CA THR A 202 16.94 -15.80 34.79
C THR A 202 16.07 -16.75 35.62
N CYS A 203 15.64 -17.87 35.04
CA CYS A 203 14.83 -18.89 35.71
C CYS A 203 15.64 -20.07 36.29
N ALA A 204 16.97 -20.08 36.12
CA ALA A 204 17.88 -21.06 36.71
C ALA A 204 18.41 -20.56 38.06
#